data_AF-A0A931RPM4-F1
#
_entry.id   AF-A0A931RPM4-F1
#
_cell.length_a   1.000
_cell.length_b   1.000
_cell.length_c   1.000
_cell.angle_alpha   90.00
_cell.angle_beta   90.00
_cell.angle_gamma   90.00
#
_symmetry.space_group_name_H-M   'P 1'
#
loop_
_entity.id
_entity.type
_entity.pdbx_description
1 polymer ?
#
loop_
_entity_poly.entity_id
_entity_poly.type
_entity_poly.pdbx_seq_one_letter_code
_entity_poly.pdbx_strand_id
1 'polypeptide(L)'
;MKTAEERIQKAENKISESDSAKAPAVVSTLLTEAKEHLANAKSAFEEEKYGEAFGQARSAEVLARNALKFFEQEKPETENFEEHLKELEEKISRYRKLLDERGYTADQNKDAYELLNNAVLHLGYAKEAFANGNIENTKLHIGHVKDFLSKLARILEGKLPEVSTKAEKIQRPVPVIANCETITKRIIELKELLSSKGIAESDFKIKYDSHLRDLIICQGGKNAPTPLPAPTTQPPTNVSPTPTVCTQEYNPVCGANGKTYSNACTAKSAGVTIIYRGECKTENKETKTPETISPQSTEKSTEPAVTASVYEIDLEADDLGFYPASQITAPKGSKIKLTFFVRKTNVYYGGLEMRSNVFKTGTIKPGESKTVEFTANESFEFTSWWPLSSVQKSKGMVVVE
;
A
#
# COMPACT_ATOMS: atom_id res chain seq x y z
N MET A 1 -19.04 -21.51 10.50
CA MET A 1 -19.45 -22.90 10.20
C MET A 1 -19.53 -23.13 8.70
N LYS A 2 -20.37 -22.40 7.94
CA LYS A 2 -20.47 -22.54 6.48
C LYS A 2 -19.13 -22.53 5.73
N THR A 3 -18.25 -21.57 6.04
CA THR A 3 -16.90 -21.50 5.45
C THR A 3 -16.03 -22.71 5.80
N ALA A 4 -16.19 -23.28 6.99
CA ALA A 4 -15.47 -24.49 7.39
C ALA A 4 -16.00 -25.71 6.63
N GLU A 5 -17.33 -25.85 6.51
CA GLU A 5 -17.99 -26.89 5.70
C GLU A 5 -17.52 -26.88 4.25
N GLU A 6 -17.56 -25.71 3.60
CA GLU A 6 -17.11 -25.54 2.21
C GLU A 6 -15.65 -25.98 2.02
N ARG A 7 -14.78 -25.63 2.97
CA ARG A 7 -13.35 -26.00 2.91
C ARG A 7 -13.11 -27.48 3.17
N ILE A 8 -13.82 -28.08 4.13
CA ILE A 8 -13.74 -29.51 4.42
C ILE A 8 -14.17 -30.30 3.18
N GLN A 9 -15.34 -29.98 2.61
CA GLN A 9 -15.84 -30.61 1.40
C GLN A 9 -14.86 -30.49 0.24
N LYS A 10 -14.28 -29.31 0.04
CA LYS A 10 -13.28 -29.07 -0.99
C LYS A 10 -12.04 -29.95 -0.82
N ALA A 11 -11.58 -30.15 0.42
CA ALA A 11 -10.42 -30.99 0.69
C ALA A 11 -10.72 -32.48 0.54
N GLU A 12 -11.93 -32.92 0.91
CA GLU A 12 -12.39 -34.29 0.69
C GLU A 12 -12.50 -34.64 -0.78
N ASN A 13 -13.05 -33.72 -1.59
CA ASN A 13 -13.10 -33.90 -3.04
C ASN A 13 -11.69 -34.05 -3.61
N LYS A 14 -10.73 -33.21 -3.19
CA LYS A 14 -9.33 -33.33 -3.61
C LYS A 14 -8.69 -34.64 -3.18
N ILE A 15 -8.99 -35.15 -1.98
CA ILE A 15 -8.55 -36.48 -1.54
C ILE A 15 -9.10 -37.56 -2.46
N SER A 16 -10.36 -37.46 -2.88
CA SER A 16 -10.98 -38.45 -3.76
C SER A 16 -10.46 -38.39 -5.21
N GLU A 17 -10.04 -37.20 -5.66
CA GLU A 17 -9.43 -36.96 -6.97
C GLU A 17 -7.96 -37.39 -7.03
N SER A 18 -7.23 -37.28 -5.91
CA SER A 18 -5.91 -37.87 -5.75
C SER A 18 -6.03 -39.36 -5.41
N ASP A 19 -5.19 -40.24 -5.94
CA ASP A 19 -5.15 -41.62 -5.43
C ASP A 19 -4.96 -41.57 -3.90
N SER A 20 -5.82 -42.24 -3.11
CA SER A 20 -5.75 -42.20 -1.63
C SER A 20 -4.37 -42.58 -1.08
N ALA A 21 -3.60 -43.36 -1.85
CA ALA A 21 -2.22 -43.74 -1.57
C ALA A 21 -1.18 -42.60 -1.72
N LYS A 22 -1.51 -41.51 -2.43
CA LYS A 22 -0.67 -40.32 -2.63
C LYS A 22 -0.96 -39.19 -1.64
N ALA A 23 -2.13 -39.19 -1.00
CA ALA A 23 -2.47 -38.20 0.01
C ALA A 23 -1.63 -38.46 1.29
N PRO A 24 -0.86 -37.48 1.79
CA PRO A 24 -0.12 -37.65 3.03
C PRO A 24 -1.07 -38.01 4.18
N ALA A 25 -0.68 -38.96 5.04
CA ALA A 25 -1.45 -39.32 6.24
C ALA A 25 -1.77 -38.10 7.13
N VAL A 26 -0.95 -37.05 7.08
CA VAL A 26 -1.18 -35.78 7.76
C VAL A 26 -2.48 -35.10 7.29
N VAL A 27 -2.85 -35.21 6.02
CA VAL A 27 -4.06 -34.58 5.46
C VAL A 27 -5.33 -35.24 6.00
N SER A 28 -5.36 -36.57 6.04
CA SER A 28 -6.53 -37.30 6.58
C SER A 28 -6.73 -37.02 8.06
N THR A 29 -5.64 -36.93 8.84
CA THR A 29 -5.70 -36.50 10.25
C THR A 29 -6.28 -35.09 10.37
N LEU A 30 -5.75 -34.11 9.63
CA LEU A 30 -6.24 -32.73 9.66
C LEU A 30 -7.72 -32.61 9.32
N LEU A 31 -8.22 -33.40 8.36
CA LEU A 31 -9.65 -33.37 8.02
C LEU A 31 -10.53 -34.08 9.03
N THR A 32 -10.01 -35.12 9.68
CA THR A 32 -10.72 -35.78 10.79
C THR A 32 -10.91 -34.79 11.93
N GLU A 33 -9.85 -34.11 12.35
CA GLU A 33 -9.89 -33.06 13.37
C GLU A 33 -10.79 -31.88 12.94
N ALA A 34 -10.72 -31.46 11.67
CA ALA A 34 -11.56 -30.38 11.17
C ALA A 34 -13.06 -30.71 11.26
N LYS A 35 -13.44 -31.96 10.94
CA LYS A 35 -14.83 -32.43 11.05
C LYS A 35 -15.28 -32.52 12.49
N GLU A 36 -14.42 -32.98 13.39
CA GLU A 36 -14.71 -33.04 14.82
C GLU A 36 -14.98 -31.63 15.38
N HIS A 37 -14.09 -30.68 15.11
CA HIS A 37 -14.28 -29.28 15.49
C HIS A 37 -15.56 -28.69 14.88
N LEU A 38 -15.92 -29.04 13.65
CA LEU A 38 -17.17 -28.58 13.04
C LEU A 38 -18.41 -29.20 13.72
N ALA A 39 -18.37 -30.48 14.10
CA ALA A 39 -19.45 -31.13 14.83
C ALA A 39 -19.64 -30.49 16.21
N ASN A 40 -18.54 -30.25 16.93
CA ASN A 40 -18.54 -29.56 18.23
C ASN A 40 -19.07 -28.12 18.08
N ALA A 41 -18.72 -27.42 16.99
CA ALA A 41 -19.25 -26.09 16.71
C ALA A 41 -20.76 -26.09 16.53
N LYS A 42 -21.32 -27.11 15.85
CA LYS A 42 -22.77 -27.26 15.67
C LYS A 42 -23.47 -27.57 17.00
N SER A 43 -22.96 -28.52 17.79
CA SER A 43 -23.52 -28.83 19.11
C SER A 43 -23.51 -27.60 20.03
N ALA A 44 -22.37 -26.91 20.12
CA ALA A 44 -22.24 -25.70 20.91
C ALA A 44 -23.18 -24.57 20.45
N PHE A 45 -23.52 -24.51 19.16
CA PHE A 45 -24.47 -23.53 18.64
C PHE A 45 -25.91 -23.84 19.07
N GLU A 46 -26.32 -25.10 18.98
CA GLU A 46 -27.64 -25.57 19.46
C GLU A 46 -27.78 -25.42 20.98
N GLU A 47 -26.67 -25.53 21.71
CA GLU A 47 -26.59 -25.28 23.15
C GLU A 47 -26.44 -23.79 23.51
N GLU A 48 -26.58 -22.88 22.54
CA GLU A 48 -26.46 -21.41 22.70
C GLU A 48 -25.09 -20.92 23.23
N LYS A 49 -24.05 -21.76 23.17
CA LYS A 49 -22.66 -21.44 23.54
C LYS A 49 -21.91 -20.80 22.37
N TYR A 50 -22.33 -19.61 21.94
CA TYR A 50 -21.85 -19.00 20.70
C TYR A 50 -20.34 -18.73 20.64
N GLY A 51 -19.71 -18.41 21.77
CA GLY A 51 -18.25 -18.18 21.82
C GLY A 51 -17.45 -19.46 21.55
N GLU A 52 -17.91 -20.57 22.14
CA GLU A 52 -17.35 -21.90 21.89
C GLU A 52 -17.63 -22.33 20.45
N ALA A 53 -18.88 -22.18 19.99
CA ALA A 53 -19.27 -22.48 18.62
C ALA A 53 -18.41 -21.72 17.58
N PHE A 54 -18.10 -20.45 17.84
CA PHE A 54 -17.21 -19.65 17.01
C PHE A 54 -15.78 -20.17 17.02
N GLY A 55 -15.23 -20.45 18.21
CA GLY A 55 -13.87 -20.97 18.37
C GLY A 55 -13.69 -22.31 17.64
N GLN A 56 -14.61 -23.24 17.87
CA GLN A 56 -14.66 -24.56 17.23
C GLN A 56 -14.79 -24.43 15.69
N ALA A 57 -15.67 -23.56 15.20
CA ALA A 57 -15.82 -23.33 13.77
C ALA A 57 -14.56 -22.74 13.12
N ARG A 58 -13.81 -21.89 13.84
CA ARG A 58 -12.56 -21.32 13.35
C ARG A 58 -11.44 -22.35 13.31
N SER A 59 -11.33 -23.20 14.34
CA SER A 59 -10.41 -24.33 14.35
C SER A 59 -10.65 -25.27 13.17
N ALA A 60 -11.92 -25.64 12.93
CA ALA A 60 -12.32 -26.46 11.78
C ALA A 60 -11.89 -25.84 10.45
N GLU A 61 -12.12 -24.53 10.26
CA GLU A 61 -11.72 -23.82 9.04
C GLU A 61 -10.21 -23.82 8.82
N VAL A 62 -9.43 -23.59 9.87
CA VAL A 62 -7.96 -23.51 9.81
C VAL A 62 -7.35 -24.87 9.47
N LEU A 63 -7.84 -25.94 10.10
CA LEU A 63 -7.39 -27.31 9.85
C LEU A 63 -7.72 -27.75 8.42
N ALA A 64 -8.95 -27.51 7.96
CA ALA A 64 -9.34 -27.80 6.58
C ALA A 64 -8.51 -27.02 5.55
N ARG A 65 -8.20 -25.75 5.84
CA ARG A 65 -7.30 -24.94 5.00
C ARG A 65 -5.88 -25.49 4.99
N ASN A 66 -5.36 -25.96 6.13
CA ASN A 66 -4.02 -26.56 6.19
C ASN A 66 -3.96 -27.87 5.42
N ALA A 67 -5.02 -28.70 5.48
CA ALA A 67 -5.14 -29.90 4.66
C ALA A 67 -5.09 -29.58 3.15
N LEU A 68 -5.80 -28.54 2.72
CA LEU A 68 -5.80 -28.09 1.32
C LEU A 68 -4.42 -27.70 0.79
N LYS A 69 -3.54 -27.16 1.64
CA LYS A 69 -2.16 -26.78 1.27
C LYS A 69 -1.30 -27.96 0.84
N PHE A 70 -1.59 -29.17 1.32
CA PHE A 70 -0.84 -30.36 0.88
C PHE A 70 -1.18 -30.77 -0.55
N PHE A 71 -2.38 -30.42 -1.03
CA PHE A 71 -2.76 -30.53 -2.44
C PHE A 71 -2.39 -29.29 -3.25
N GLU A 72 -1.68 -28.35 -2.64
CA GLU A 72 -1.02 -27.23 -3.30
C GLU A 72 0.47 -27.58 -3.48
N GLN A 73 0.76 -28.72 -4.14
CA GLN A 73 2.06 -28.86 -4.80
C GLN A 73 1.94 -28.21 -6.17
N GLU A 74 2.74 -27.16 -6.39
CA GLU A 74 2.90 -26.37 -7.61
C GLU A 74 1.84 -26.67 -8.68
N LYS A 75 0.65 -26.06 -8.56
CA LYS A 75 0.04 -25.63 -9.82
C LYS A 75 1.10 -24.73 -10.45
N PRO A 76 1.68 -25.06 -11.62
CA PRO A 76 2.35 -24.02 -12.36
C PRO A 76 1.34 -22.88 -12.42
N GLU A 77 1.78 -21.67 -12.07
CA GLU A 77 0.97 -20.50 -12.29
C GLU A 77 0.82 -20.29 -13.81
N THR A 78 0.07 -21.17 -14.44
CA THR A 78 -0.35 -21.18 -15.82
C THR A 78 -1.85 -21.46 -15.90
N GLU A 79 -2.55 -21.57 -14.75
CA GLU A 79 -4.01 -21.62 -14.69
C GLU A 79 -4.59 -20.26 -14.31
N ASN A 80 -5.08 -19.58 -15.35
CA ASN A 80 -5.99 -18.43 -15.34
C ASN A 80 -5.60 -17.25 -14.43
N PHE A 81 -4.44 -16.65 -14.67
CA PHE A 81 -4.10 -15.35 -14.07
C PHE A 81 -5.19 -14.30 -14.30
N GLU A 82 -5.91 -14.36 -15.40
CA GLU A 82 -6.97 -13.42 -15.72
C GLU A 82 -8.11 -13.47 -14.68
N GLU A 83 -8.51 -14.68 -14.26
CA GLU A 83 -9.46 -14.88 -13.16
C GLU A 83 -8.90 -14.43 -11.81
N HIS A 84 -7.66 -14.80 -11.47
CA HIS A 84 -7.03 -14.34 -10.23
C HIS A 84 -6.90 -12.80 -10.16
N LEU A 85 -6.53 -12.15 -11.26
CA LEU A 85 -6.42 -10.69 -11.33
C LEU A 85 -7.79 -10.03 -11.17
N LYS A 86 -8.84 -10.63 -11.73
CA LYS A 86 -10.23 -10.20 -11.54
C LYS A 86 -10.69 -10.35 -10.10
N GLU A 87 -10.41 -11.47 -9.44
CA GLU A 87 -10.74 -11.68 -8.02
C GLU A 87 -10.07 -10.64 -7.10
N LEU A 88 -8.80 -10.32 -7.38
CA LEU A 88 -8.06 -9.29 -6.65
C LEU A 88 -8.65 -7.89 -6.86
N GLU A 89 -9.07 -7.57 -8.08
CA GLU A 89 -9.75 -6.32 -8.42
C GLU A 89 -11.06 -6.16 -7.66
N GLU A 90 -11.90 -7.20 -7.66
CA GLU A 90 -13.14 -7.20 -6.89
C GLU A 90 -12.87 -7.07 -5.39
N LYS A 91 -11.81 -7.70 -4.88
CA LYS A 91 -11.43 -7.59 -3.47
C LYS A 91 -10.97 -6.18 -3.10
N ILE A 92 -10.19 -5.52 -3.95
CA ILE A 92 -9.81 -4.11 -3.80
C ILE A 92 -11.06 -3.22 -3.81
N SER A 93 -11.98 -3.45 -4.74
CA SER A 93 -13.25 -2.69 -4.82
C SER A 93 -14.08 -2.84 -3.54
N ARG A 94 -14.21 -4.07 -3.01
CA ARG A 94 -14.86 -4.32 -1.73
C ARG A 94 -14.21 -3.57 -0.57
N TYR A 95 -12.88 -3.55 -0.49
CA TYR A 95 -12.19 -2.82 0.57
C TYR A 95 -12.30 -1.30 0.45
N ARG A 96 -12.28 -0.75 -0.77
CA ARG A 96 -12.55 0.66 -1.00
C ARG A 96 -13.93 1.04 -0.47
N LYS A 97 -14.96 0.28 -0.85
CA LYS A 97 -16.32 0.50 -0.36
C LYS A 97 -16.42 0.41 1.16
N LEU A 98 -15.74 -0.55 1.79
CA LEU A 98 -15.72 -0.70 3.25
C LEU A 98 -15.04 0.47 3.96
N LEU A 99 -14.00 1.07 3.37
CA LEU A 99 -13.39 2.28 3.93
C LEU A 99 -14.36 3.46 3.88
N ASP A 100 -15.03 3.64 2.74
CA ASP A 100 -16.02 4.70 2.53
C ASP A 100 -17.23 4.54 3.48
N GLU A 101 -17.78 3.32 3.60
CA GLU A 101 -18.91 3.00 4.48
C GLU A 101 -18.60 3.21 5.96
N ARG A 102 -17.34 3.05 6.37
CA ARG A 102 -16.90 3.27 7.76
C ARG A 102 -16.55 4.73 8.04
N GLY A 103 -16.72 5.63 7.06
CA GLY A 103 -16.42 7.05 7.19
C GLY A 103 -14.93 7.33 7.39
N TYR A 104 -14.06 6.39 6.99
CA TYR A 104 -12.63 6.62 7.03
C TYR A 104 -12.27 7.59 5.91
N THR A 105 -11.77 8.77 6.26
CA THR A 105 -11.21 9.70 5.28
C THR A 105 -9.71 9.46 5.10
N ALA A 106 -9.15 9.86 3.96
CA ALA A 106 -7.71 9.76 3.68
C ALA A 106 -6.85 10.45 4.75
N ASP A 107 -7.38 11.51 5.39
CA ASP A 107 -6.69 12.26 6.42
C ASP A 107 -6.70 11.56 7.79
N GLN A 108 -7.75 10.79 8.09
CA GLN A 108 -7.89 10.08 9.36
C GLN A 108 -7.24 8.69 9.34
N ASN A 109 -7.18 8.03 8.18
CA ASN A 109 -6.68 6.66 8.04
C ASN A 109 -5.71 6.55 6.86
N LYS A 110 -4.67 7.38 6.91
CA LYS A 110 -3.64 7.48 5.87
C LYS A 110 -3.04 6.11 5.53
N ASP A 111 -2.72 5.30 6.55
CA ASP A 111 -2.14 3.97 6.37
C ASP A 111 -3.06 3.01 5.61
N ALA A 112 -4.38 3.08 5.84
CA ALA A 112 -5.35 2.23 5.18
C ALA A 112 -5.49 2.59 3.69
N TYR A 113 -5.56 3.88 3.39
CA TYR A 113 -5.59 4.37 2.01
C TYR A 113 -4.26 4.16 1.29
N GLU A 114 -3.12 4.28 1.97
CA GLU A 114 -1.81 3.97 1.42
C GLU A 114 -1.70 2.49 1.02
N LEU A 115 -2.13 1.58 1.91
CA LEU A 115 -2.18 0.14 1.60
C LEU A 115 -3.13 -0.17 0.45
N LEU A 116 -4.32 0.46 0.41
CA LEU A 116 -5.27 0.29 -0.70
C LEU A 116 -4.67 0.80 -2.02
N ASN A 117 -4.06 1.98 -2.02
CA ASN A 117 -3.44 2.58 -3.20
C ASN A 117 -2.26 1.74 -3.70
N ASN A 118 -1.43 1.21 -2.80
CA ASN A 118 -0.34 0.29 -3.15
C ASN A 118 -0.87 -1.04 -3.69
N ALA A 119 -1.98 -1.56 -3.15
CA ALA A 119 -2.64 -2.75 -3.71
C ALA A 119 -3.16 -2.50 -5.14
N VAL A 120 -3.79 -1.34 -5.39
CA VAL A 120 -4.24 -0.94 -6.74
C VAL A 120 -3.05 -0.81 -7.70
N LEU A 121 -1.98 -0.15 -7.24
CA LEU A 121 -0.74 0.06 -7.99
C LEU A 121 -0.15 -1.29 -8.46
N HIS A 122 0.07 -2.21 -7.51
CA HIS A 122 0.65 -3.50 -7.81
C HIS A 122 -0.28 -4.41 -8.63
N LEU A 123 -1.61 -4.26 -8.48
CA LEU A 123 -2.54 -5.02 -9.32
C LEU A 123 -2.40 -4.62 -10.80
N GLY A 124 -2.25 -3.33 -11.10
CA GLY A 124 -2.05 -2.94 -12.49
C GLY A 124 -0.67 -3.34 -13.02
N TYR A 125 0.39 -3.33 -12.20
CA TYR A 125 1.69 -3.90 -12.61
C TYR A 125 1.58 -5.39 -12.93
N ALA A 126 0.79 -6.14 -12.16
CA ALA A 126 0.53 -7.55 -12.44
C ALA A 126 -0.25 -7.74 -13.76
N LYS A 127 -1.29 -6.94 -14.01
CA LYS A 127 -2.06 -6.97 -15.28
C LYS A 127 -1.19 -6.66 -16.49
N GLU A 128 -0.30 -5.67 -16.38
CA GLU A 128 0.63 -5.28 -17.44
C GLU A 128 1.69 -6.37 -17.70
N ALA A 129 2.30 -6.89 -16.63
CA ALA A 129 3.24 -8.00 -16.75
C ALA A 129 2.60 -9.22 -17.42
N PHE A 130 1.33 -9.51 -17.08
CA PHE A 130 0.57 -10.60 -17.67
C PHE A 130 0.28 -10.37 -19.15
N ALA A 131 -0.17 -9.17 -19.52
CA ALA A 131 -0.42 -8.79 -20.92
C ALA A 131 0.85 -8.87 -21.79
N ASN A 132 2.02 -8.63 -21.19
CA ASN A 132 3.33 -8.73 -21.85
C ASN A 132 3.92 -10.15 -21.81
N GLY A 133 3.20 -11.15 -21.28
CA GLY A 133 3.66 -12.53 -21.15
C GLY A 133 4.76 -12.73 -20.09
N ASN A 134 5.04 -11.74 -19.25
CA ASN A 134 6.02 -11.84 -18.17
C ASN A 134 5.38 -12.45 -16.91
N ILE A 135 5.32 -13.78 -16.92
CA ILE A 135 4.66 -14.57 -15.89
C ILE A 135 5.31 -14.38 -14.51
N GLU A 136 6.65 -14.41 -14.42
CA GLU A 136 7.37 -14.24 -13.14
C GLU A 136 7.11 -12.88 -12.48
N ASN A 137 7.12 -11.81 -13.29
CA ASN A 137 6.81 -10.48 -12.77
C ASN A 137 5.32 -10.34 -12.40
N THR A 138 4.42 -11.04 -13.10
CA THR A 138 3.00 -11.12 -12.75
C THR A 138 2.84 -11.69 -11.33
N LYS A 139 3.50 -12.81 -11.02
CA LYS A 139 3.44 -13.43 -9.68
C LYS A 139 3.96 -12.49 -8.61
N LEU A 140 5.10 -11.86 -8.88
CA LEU A 140 5.75 -10.93 -7.94
C LEU A 140 4.77 -9.82 -7.52
N HIS A 141 4.14 -9.18 -8.50
CA HIS A 141 3.19 -8.12 -8.22
C HIS A 141 1.90 -8.64 -7.58
N ILE A 142 1.36 -9.80 -7.98
CA ILE A 142 0.26 -10.46 -7.27
C ILE A 142 0.59 -10.70 -5.80
N GLY A 143 1.82 -11.15 -5.50
CA GLY A 143 2.31 -11.33 -4.14
C GLY A 143 2.25 -10.05 -3.31
N HIS A 144 2.74 -8.94 -3.89
CA HIS A 144 2.64 -7.62 -3.25
C HIS A 144 1.19 -7.19 -3.01
N VAL A 145 0.28 -7.36 -3.99
CA VAL A 145 -1.15 -7.06 -3.81
C VAL A 145 -1.71 -7.84 -2.61
N LYS A 146 -1.43 -9.14 -2.54
CA LYS A 146 -1.91 -10.01 -1.45
C LYS A 146 -1.38 -9.53 -0.08
N ASP A 147 -0.14 -9.11 0.00
CA ASP A 147 0.45 -8.59 1.25
C ASP A 147 -0.21 -7.27 1.70
N PHE A 148 -0.36 -6.30 0.80
CA PHE A 148 -1.05 -5.04 1.10
C PHE A 148 -2.49 -5.26 1.54
N LEU A 149 -3.24 -6.11 0.82
CA LEU A 149 -4.63 -6.44 1.15
C LEU A 149 -4.75 -7.18 2.49
N SER A 150 -3.75 -7.96 2.87
CA SER A 150 -3.73 -8.66 4.17
C SER A 150 -3.47 -7.69 5.32
N LYS A 151 -2.58 -6.71 5.12
CA LYS A 151 -2.35 -5.63 6.08
C LYS A 151 -3.60 -4.74 6.22
N LEU A 152 -4.23 -4.38 5.10
CA LEU A 152 -5.47 -3.60 5.08
C LEU A 152 -6.62 -4.34 5.78
N ALA A 153 -6.75 -5.65 5.57
CA ALA A 153 -7.75 -6.47 6.26
C ALA A 153 -7.63 -6.34 7.78
N ARG A 154 -6.40 -6.38 8.32
CA ARG A 154 -6.16 -6.25 9.77
C ARG A 154 -6.59 -4.88 10.31
N ILE A 155 -6.37 -3.81 9.56
CA ILE A 155 -6.83 -2.47 9.92
C ILE A 155 -8.36 -2.41 9.92
N LEU A 156 -9.00 -3.00 8.91
CA LEU A 156 -10.45 -3.06 8.79
C LEU A 156 -11.11 -4.02 9.79
N GLU A 157 -10.42 -5.05 10.28
CA GLU A 157 -10.95 -5.96 11.30
C GLU A 157 -10.89 -5.37 12.73
N GLY A 158 -10.23 -4.22 12.92
CA GLY A 158 -10.04 -3.55 14.22
C GLY A 158 -11.23 -2.72 14.76
N LYS A 159 -12.37 -3.37 15.02
CA LYS A 159 -13.41 -3.12 16.06
C LYS A 159 -14.73 -3.74 15.59
N LEU A 160 -15.07 -4.91 16.13
CA LEU A 160 -16.45 -5.42 16.12
C LEU A 160 -17.39 -4.34 16.71
N PRO A 161 -18.55 -4.06 16.12
CA PRO A 161 -19.52 -3.16 16.73
C PRO A 161 -19.98 -3.77 18.06
N GLU A 162 -19.72 -3.09 19.17
CA GLU A 162 -20.40 -3.37 20.44
C GLU A 162 -21.90 -3.18 20.18
N VAL A 163 -22.67 -4.27 20.33
CA VAL A 163 -24.12 -4.26 20.32
C VAL A 163 -24.58 -3.24 21.35
N SER A 164 -25.30 -2.24 20.87
CA SER A 164 -25.99 -1.23 21.67
C SER A 164 -26.94 -1.92 22.66
N THR A 165 -26.52 -1.99 23.92
CA THR A 165 -27.45 -1.86 25.03
C THR A 165 -27.04 -0.62 25.81
N LYS A 166 -27.95 0.35 25.85
CA LYS A 166 -27.84 1.53 26.70
C LYS A 166 -27.66 1.09 28.15
N ALA A 167 -26.48 1.30 28.70
CA ALA A 167 -26.29 1.58 30.12
C ALA A 167 -24.97 2.33 30.32
N GLU A 168 -25.12 3.62 30.62
CA GLU A 168 -24.23 4.49 31.38
C GLU A 168 -22.76 4.70 30.96
N LYS A 169 -22.40 5.99 30.87
CA LYS A 169 -21.06 6.52 30.62
C LYS A 169 -20.02 5.86 31.55
N ILE A 170 -19.14 5.04 31.00
CA ILE A 170 -17.83 4.77 31.60
C ILE A 170 -16.76 5.21 30.60
N GLN A 171 -16.03 6.24 30.99
CA GLN A 171 -14.87 6.78 30.31
C GLN A 171 -13.80 5.68 30.26
N ARG A 172 -13.41 5.19 29.07
CA ARG A 172 -12.30 4.22 28.99
C ARG A 172 -10.99 4.93 29.34
N PRO A 173 -10.18 4.39 30.26
CA PRO A 173 -8.95 5.01 30.70
C PRO A 173 -7.83 4.81 29.67
N VAL A 174 -6.91 5.78 29.68
CA VAL A 174 -5.51 5.65 29.22
C VAL A 174 -4.94 4.29 29.69
N PRO A 175 -4.04 3.61 28.93
CA PRO A 175 -3.50 2.31 29.33
C PRO A 175 -2.98 2.34 30.77
N VAL A 176 -3.69 1.63 31.65
CA VAL A 176 -3.31 1.48 33.05
C VAL A 176 -2.10 0.56 33.06
N ILE A 177 -0.93 1.10 33.40
CA ILE A 177 0.22 0.31 33.85
C ILE A 177 -0.33 -0.61 34.95
N ALA A 178 -0.29 -1.92 34.76
CA ALA A 178 -0.77 -2.87 35.76
C ALA A 178 -0.11 -2.52 37.11
N ASN A 179 -0.92 -2.27 38.15
CA ASN A 179 -0.42 -1.95 39.49
C ASN A 179 0.57 -3.05 39.92
N CYS A 180 1.77 -2.66 40.38
CA CYS A 180 2.87 -3.60 40.69
C CYS A 180 2.46 -4.66 41.71
N GLU A 181 1.48 -4.33 42.55
CA GLU A 181 0.86 -5.22 43.52
C GLU A 181 0.16 -6.43 42.86
N THR A 182 -0.49 -6.21 41.71
CA THR A 182 -1.16 -7.28 40.94
C THR A 182 -0.15 -8.22 40.30
N ILE A 183 0.95 -7.68 39.78
CA ILE A 183 2.04 -8.48 39.20
C ILE A 183 2.71 -9.31 40.30
N THR A 184 2.92 -8.72 41.48
CA THR A 184 3.48 -9.42 42.65
C THR A 184 2.59 -10.59 43.08
N LYS A 185 1.27 -10.40 43.11
CA LYS A 185 0.32 -11.47 43.44
C LYS A 185 0.38 -12.64 42.45
N ARG A 186 0.45 -12.36 41.14
CA ARG A 186 0.60 -13.39 40.09
C ARG A 186 1.90 -14.18 40.20
N ILE A 187 2.98 -13.52 40.60
CA ILE A 187 4.27 -14.19 40.86
C ILE A 187 4.16 -15.16 42.05
N ILE A 188 3.44 -14.78 43.10
CA ILE A 188 3.20 -15.64 44.27
C ILE A 188 2.35 -16.85 43.87
N GLU A 189 1.24 -16.64 43.17
CA GLU A 189 0.35 -17.71 42.66
C GLU A 189 1.10 -18.70 41.76
N LEU A 190 2.02 -18.22 40.90
CA LEU A 190 2.86 -19.09 40.07
C LEU A 190 3.81 -19.97 40.90
N LYS A 191 4.37 -19.44 42.00
CA LYS A 191 5.24 -20.23 42.90
C LYS A 191 4.43 -21.30 43.64
N GLU A 192 3.21 -20.99 44.04
CA GLU A 192 2.28 -21.95 44.64
C GLU A 192 1.90 -23.06 43.66
N LEU A 193 1.67 -22.72 42.38
CA LEU A 193 1.42 -23.70 41.33
C LEU A 193 2.63 -24.61 41.06
N LEU A 194 3.85 -24.07 41.10
CA LEU A 194 5.05 -24.90 40.98
C LEU A 194 5.19 -25.86 42.18
N SER A 195 4.96 -25.35 43.39
CA SER A 195 5.05 -26.17 44.61
C SER A 195 3.97 -27.24 44.70
N SER A 196 2.79 -27.01 44.14
CA SER A 196 1.68 -27.96 44.05
C SER A 196 1.74 -28.86 42.80
N LYS A 197 2.81 -28.76 41.99
CA LYS A 197 2.97 -29.45 40.69
C LYS A 197 1.84 -29.17 39.67
N GLY A 198 1.12 -28.07 39.84
CA GLY A 198 0.07 -27.61 38.92
C GLY A 198 0.60 -26.96 37.64
N ILE A 199 1.92 -26.79 37.51
CA ILE A 199 2.60 -26.25 36.33
C ILE A 199 3.94 -26.96 36.11
N ALA A 200 4.30 -27.20 34.84
CA ALA A 200 5.60 -27.72 34.47
C ALA A 200 6.72 -26.70 34.75
N GLU A 201 7.90 -27.18 35.14
CA GLU A 201 9.03 -26.31 35.53
C GLU A 201 9.51 -25.40 34.37
N SER A 202 9.45 -25.89 33.13
CA SER A 202 9.72 -25.11 31.91
C SER A 202 8.74 -23.95 31.71
N ASP A 203 7.45 -24.19 31.96
CA ASP A 203 6.38 -23.22 31.78
C ASP A 203 6.35 -22.20 32.92
N PHE A 204 6.66 -22.66 34.14
CA PHE A 204 6.87 -21.79 35.28
C PHE A 204 7.99 -20.78 34.98
N LYS A 205 9.14 -21.24 34.48
CA LYS A 205 10.28 -20.37 34.19
C LYS A 205 9.94 -19.26 33.20
N ILE A 206 9.22 -19.59 32.12
CA ILE A 206 8.83 -18.60 31.10
C ILE A 206 7.85 -17.56 31.69
N LYS A 207 6.82 -18.01 32.40
CA LYS A 207 5.79 -17.12 32.98
C LYS A 207 6.35 -16.27 34.11
N TYR A 208 7.23 -16.83 34.93
CA TYR A 208 7.94 -16.14 35.99
C TYR A 208 8.87 -15.04 35.45
N ASP A 209 9.70 -15.35 34.45
CA ASP A 209 10.62 -14.39 33.82
C ASP A 209 9.88 -13.24 33.11
N SER A 210 8.66 -13.50 32.60
CA SER A 210 7.80 -12.46 32.03
C SER A 210 7.28 -11.51 33.11
N HIS A 211 6.64 -12.03 34.17
CA HIS A 211 6.09 -11.19 35.23
C HIS A 211 7.16 -10.47 36.04
N LEU A 212 8.35 -11.05 36.17
CA LEU A 212 9.46 -10.38 36.83
C LEU A 212 9.95 -9.16 36.04
N ARG A 213 9.97 -9.24 34.70
CA ARG A 213 10.26 -8.08 33.84
C ARG A 213 9.19 -7.01 33.96
N ASP A 214 7.93 -7.39 33.97
CA ASP A 214 6.81 -6.46 34.15
C ASP A 214 6.88 -5.76 35.52
N LEU A 215 7.28 -6.49 36.57
CA LEU A 215 7.44 -5.94 37.92
C LEU A 215 8.59 -4.93 38.00
N ILE A 216 9.73 -5.21 37.36
CA ILE A 216 10.89 -4.30 37.29
C ILE A 216 10.54 -3.00 36.57
N ILE A 217 9.81 -3.10 35.45
CA ILE A 217 9.33 -1.94 34.69
C ILE A 217 8.35 -1.13 35.54
N CYS A 218 7.45 -1.80 36.27
CA CYS A 218 6.47 -1.16 37.13
C CYS A 218 7.10 -0.43 38.33
N GLN A 219 8.14 -0.99 38.96
CA GLN A 219 8.85 -0.39 40.09
C GLN A 219 9.85 0.72 39.70
N GLY A 220 9.89 1.11 38.42
CA GLY A 220 10.74 2.20 37.93
C GLY A 220 12.25 1.90 37.99
N GLY A 221 12.63 0.63 37.97
CA GLY A 221 14.02 0.21 38.16
C GLY A 221 14.97 0.67 37.04
N LYS A 222 15.90 1.59 37.36
CA LYS A 222 17.06 1.94 36.51
C LYS A 222 18.15 0.86 36.46
N ASN A 223 17.91 -0.35 36.96
CA ASN A 223 18.88 -1.45 36.93
C ASN A 223 18.17 -2.76 36.51
N ALA A 224 17.92 -2.92 35.21
CA ALA A 224 17.65 -4.25 34.66
C ALA A 224 18.99 -5.03 34.60
N PRO A 225 19.04 -6.31 35.02
CA PRO A 225 20.20 -7.15 34.75
C PRO A 225 20.36 -7.27 33.23
N THR A 226 21.50 -6.84 32.72
CA THR A 226 21.86 -7.00 31.31
C THR A 226 21.75 -8.48 30.95
N PRO A 227 20.98 -8.87 29.92
CA PRO A 227 20.96 -10.25 29.45
C PRO A 227 22.40 -10.69 29.15
N LEU A 228 22.83 -11.83 29.70
CA LEU A 228 24.06 -12.48 29.27
C LEU A 228 23.95 -12.71 27.75
N PRO A 229 24.89 -12.20 26.95
CA PRO A 229 24.85 -12.38 25.50
C PRO A 229 24.94 -13.87 25.19
N ALA A 230 24.00 -14.36 24.37
CA ALA A 230 24.18 -15.62 23.67
C ALA A 230 25.49 -15.56 22.86
N PRO A 231 26.24 -16.68 22.73
CA PRO A 231 27.51 -16.69 22.02
C PRO A 231 27.27 -16.24 20.58
N THR A 232 27.65 -15.00 20.32
CA THR A 232 27.50 -14.37 19.01
C THR A 232 28.84 -14.58 18.31
N THR A 233 28.86 -15.32 17.21
CA THR A 233 29.81 -15.03 16.15
C THR A 233 29.49 -13.60 15.68
N GLN A 234 30.25 -12.66 16.21
CA GLN A 234 30.02 -11.22 16.05
C GLN A 234 30.00 -10.83 14.57
N PRO A 235 29.04 -10.02 14.12
CA PRO A 235 29.30 -9.03 13.09
C PRO A 235 29.97 -7.82 13.75
N PRO A 236 31.18 -7.41 13.32
CA PRO A 236 31.82 -6.23 13.90
C PRO A 236 31.09 -4.96 13.45
N THR A 237 30.66 -4.18 14.43
CA THR A 237 30.47 -2.74 14.28
C THR A 237 31.83 -2.09 14.12
N ASN A 238 32.18 -1.75 12.88
CA ASN A 238 33.03 -0.61 12.60
C ASN A 238 32.52 0.04 11.32
N VAL A 239 32.11 1.30 11.43
CA VAL A 239 31.67 2.12 10.30
C VAL A 239 32.89 2.39 9.43
N SER A 240 32.99 1.62 8.35
CA SER A 240 33.77 1.95 7.17
C SER A 240 32.78 1.95 6.00
N PRO A 241 32.73 2.98 5.14
CA PRO A 241 31.82 2.98 4.01
C PRO A 241 32.24 1.84 3.09
N THR A 242 31.44 0.77 3.06
CA THR A 242 31.53 -0.20 1.98
C THR A 242 31.45 0.57 0.67
N PRO A 243 32.32 0.31 -0.32
CA PRO A 243 32.25 0.99 -1.59
C PRO A 243 30.88 0.66 -2.20
N THR A 244 29.96 1.62 -2.15
CA THR A 244 28.69 1.50 -2.86
C THR A 244 29.06 1.44 -4.33
N VAL A 245 28.93 0.26 -4.93
CA VAL A 245 29.10 0.10 -6.37
C VAL A 245 27.93 0.80 -7.04
N CYS A 246 28.16 2.05 -7.44
CA CYS A 246 27.20 2.80 -8.22
C CYS A 246 27.42 2.52 -9.70
N THR A 247 26.32 2.37 -10.44
CA THR A 247 26.36 2.38 -11.90
C THR A 247 26.96 3.70 -12.38
N GLN A 248 27.69 3.69 -13.49
CA GLN A 248 28.27 4.91 -14.10
C GLN A 248 27.25 5.67 -14.97
N GLU A 249 25.96 5.40 -14.78
CA GLU A 249 24.90 6.10 -15.49
C GLU A 249 24.85 7.57 -15.07
N TYR A 250 24.83 8.47 -16.05
CA TYR A 250 24.78 9.91 -15.82
C TYR A 250 23.32 10.40 -15.77
N ASN A 251 22.79 10.52 -14.55
CA ASN A 251 21.46 11.02 -14.21
C ASN A 251 21.58 12.04 -13.07
N PRO A 252 22.05 13.27 -13.34
CA PRO A 252 22.53 14.18 -12.31
C PRO A 252 21.44 14.54 -11.30
N VAL A 253 21.85 14.71 -10.05
CA VAL A 253 20.98 15.15 -8.95
C VAL A 253 21.65 16.25 -8.13
N CYS A 254 20.86 17.20 -7.64
CA CYS A 254 21.35 18.26 -6.79
C CYS A 254 21.26 17.84 -5.31
N GLY A 255 22.41 17.77 -4.64
CA GLY A 255 22.50 17.44 -3.21
C GLY A 255 22.16 18.63 -2.31
N ALA A 256 21.77 18.34 -1.07
CA ALA A 256 21.48 19.33 -0.02
C ALA A 256 22.66 20.26 0.30
N ASN A 257 23.86 19.85 -0.08
CA ASN A 257 25.10 20.61 0.01
C ASN A 257 25.37 21.52 -1.20
N GLY A 258 24.42 21.66 -2.14
CA GLY A 258 24.58 22.45 -3.36
C GLY A 258 25.54 21.84 -4.39
N LYS A 259 25.95 20.57 -4.21
CA LYS A 259 26.82 19.84 -5.15
C LYS A 259 26.01 18.93 -6.06
N THR A 260 26.32 18.95 -7.35
CA THR A 260 25.80 17.99 -8.33
C THR A 260 26.47 16.62 -8.15
N TYR A 261 25.67 15.56 -8.11
CA TYR A 261 26.13 14.17 -8.12
C TYR A 261 25.71 13.51 -9.43
N SER A 262 26.58 12.67 -10.02
CA SER A 262 26.35 12.03 -11.32
C SER A 262 25.09 11.16 -11.36
N ASN A 263 24.67 10.62 -10.22
CA ASN A 263 23.39 9.92 -10.05
C ASN A 263 22.95 9.83 -8.58
N ALA A 264 21.73 9.39 -8.35
CA ALA A 264 21.19 9.24 -7.00
C ALA A 264 21.97 8.24 -6.13
N CYS A 265 22.59 7.21 -6.73
CA CYS A 265 23.43 6.28 -5.99
C CYS A 265 24.69 6.97 -5.45
N THR A 266 25.37 7.77 -6.27
CA THR A 266 26.56 8.51 -5.86
C THR A 266 26.27 9.57 -4.79
N ALA A 267 25.10 10.22 -4.83
CA ALA A 267 24.64 11.11 -3.76
C ALA A 267 24.40 10.36 -2.44
N LYS A 268 23.73 9.21 -2.49
CA LYS A 268 23.48 8.36 -1.30
C LYS A 268 24.75 7.75 -0.72
N SER A 269 25.67 7.30 -1.58
CA SER A 269 27.00 6.81 -1.18
C SER A 269 27.80 7.89 -0.44
N ALA A 270 27.64 9.15 -0.83
CA ALA A 270 28.22 10.30 -0.16
C ALA A 270 27.44 10.77 1.09
N GLY A 271 26.36 10.08 1.47
CA GLY A 271 25.51 10.46 2.60
C GLY A 271 24.73 11.76 2.41
N VAL A 272 24.56 12.22 1.15
CA VAL A 272 23.94 13.50 0.84
C VAL A 272 22.48 13.31 0.41
N THR A 273 21.60 14.04 1.08
CA THR A 273 20.17 14.09 0.75
C THR A 273 19.97 14.85 -0.57
N ILE A 274 19.13 14.34 -1.47
CA ILE A 274 18.87 14.94 -2.79
C ILE A 274 17.73 15.97 -2.67
N ILE A 275 17.93 17.19 -3.16
CA ILE A 275 16.90 18.25 -3.20
C ILE A 275 16.02 18.12 -4.45
N TYR A 276 16.62 18.01 -5.63
CA TYR A 276 15.92 17.88 -6.92
C TYR A 276 16.75 17.13 -7.96
N ARG A 277 16.09 16.63 -9.01
CA ARG A 277 16.75 15.97 -10.17
C ARG A 277 17.27 17.03 -11.15
N GLY A 278 18.45 16.80 -11.71
CA GLY A 278 19.23 17.76 -12.48
C GLY A 278 20.46 18.25 -11.72
N GLU A 279 21.36 18.93 -12.42
CA GLU A 279 22.52 19.58 -11.81
C GLU A 279 22.07 20.71 -10.88
N CYS A 280 22.83 20.96 -9.81
CA CYS A 280 22.58 22.12 -8.97
C CYS A 280 22.71 23.39 -9.80
N LYS A 281 21.66 24.20 -9.79
CA LYS A 281 21.69 25.56 -10.32
C LYS A 281 22.62 26.37 -9.43
N THR A 282 23.78 26.75 -9.94
CA THR A 282 24.64 27.74 -9.27
C THR A 282 23.91 29.07 -9.28
N GLU A 283 23.46 29.54 -8.12
CA GLU A 283 23.09 30.93 -7.95
C GLU A 283 24.36 31.78 -8.06
N ASN A 284 24.70 32.20 -9.28
CA ASN A 284 25.52 33.40 -9.44
C ASN A 284 24.69 34.56 -8.89
N LYS A 285 25.04 34.98 -7.68
CA LYS A 285 24.75 36.33 -7.19
C LYS A 285 25.45 37.32 -8.12
N GLU A 286 24.75 37.78 -9.15
CA GLU A 286 25.06 39.04 -9.82
C GLU A 286 23.84 39.96 -9.79
N THR A 287 23.88 40.80 -8.76
CA THR A 287 23.51 42.21 -8.69
C THR A 287 22.78 42.78 -9.92
N LYS A 288 21.49 43.10 -9.74
CA LYS A 288 20.77 44.05 -10.59
C LYS A 288 21.41 45.44 -10.50
N THR A 289 21.75 46.05 -11.64
CA THR A 289 21.52 47.49 -11.91
C THR A 289 21.36 47.70 -13.43
N PRO A 290 20.56 48.67 -13.89
CA PRO A 290 19.93 48.73 -15.22
C PRO A 290 20.66 49.68 -16.19
N GLU A 291 20.03 49.93 -17.35
CA GLU A 291 20.38 50.82 -18.49
C GLU A 291 20.99 50.04 -19.68
N THR A 292 20.55 50.16 -20.93
CA THR A 292 20.13 51.37 -21.66
C THR A 292 19.25 51.01 -22.89
N ILE A 293 18.25 51.85 -23.14
CA ILE A 293 17.32 51.88 -24.28
C ILE A 293 18.04 52.41 -25.55
N SER A 294 17.81 51.90 -26.77
CA SER A 294 17.03 52.52 -27.88
C SER A 294 17.68 52.19 -29.25
N PRO A 295 17.10 52.51 -30.44
CA PRO A 295 15.68 52.59 -30.85
C PRO A 295 15.32 51.92 -32.21
N GLN A 296 14.00 51.91 -32.48
CA GLN A 296 13.30 51.98 -33.79
C GLN A 296 13.22 50.68 -34.62
N SER A 297 12.01 50.22 -34.99
CA SER A 297 11.15 50.92 -35.95
C SER A 297 9.70 51.14 -35.51
N THR A 298 9.23 52.31 -35.93
CA THR A 298 7.86 52.81 -35.92
C THR A 298 6.95 52.03 -36.85
N GLU A 299 5.70 51.77 -36.43
CA GLU A 299 4.53 52.17 -37.22
C GLU A 299 3.27 52.24 -36.35
N LYS A 300 2.36 53.12 -36.79
CA LYS A 300 1.33 53.82 -36.03
C LYS A 300 -0.05 53.30 -36.43
N SER A 301 -0.88 53.03 -35.43
CA SER A 301 -2.35 53.15 -35.44
C SER A 301 -3.13 52.51 -36.58
N THR A 302 -3.78 51.39 -36.29
CA THR A 302 -5.24 51.26 -36.40
C THR A 302 -5.69 50.00 -35.64
N GLU A 303 -6.74 50.17 -34.85
CA GLU A 303 -7.53 49.10 -34.23
C GLU A 303 -7.93 48.03 -35.27
N PRO A 304 -7.65 46.72 -35.05
CA PRO A 304 -8.25 45.68 -35.84
C PRO A 304 -9.28 44.88 -35.04
N ALA A 305 -10.40 44.64 -35.70
CA ALA A 305 -11.47 43.74 -35.32
C ALA A 305 -10.95 42.40 -34.79
N VAL A 306 -11.66 41.86 -33.79
CA VAL A 306 -11.41 40.58 -33.11
C VAL A 306 -11.44 39.43 -34.13
N THR A 307 -10.30 39.19 -34.78
CA THR A 307 -10.00 37.92 -35.42
C THR A 307 -9.87 36.89 -34.31
N ALA A 308 -10.69 35.84 -34.34
CA ALA A 308 -10.67 34.75 -33.38
C ALA A 308 -9.27 34.09 -33.38
N SER A 309 -8.37 34.58 -32.52
CA SER A 309 -7.03 34.05 -32.36
C SER A 309 -7.15 32.66 -31.74
N VAL A 310 -6.76 31.65 -32.50
CA VAL A 310 -6.63 30.27 -32.00
C VAL A 310 -5.34 30.20 -31.20
N TYR A 311 -5.43 29.85 -29.92
CA TYR A 311 -4.28 29.64 -29.05
C TYR A 311 -3.87 28.17 -29.10
N GLU A 312 -2.68 27.90 -29.62
CA GLU A 312 -2.08 26.57 -29.61
C GLU A 312 -1.20 26.42 -28.37
N ILE A 313 -1.47 25.38 -27.59
CA ILE A 313 -0.81 25.15 -26.30
C ILE A 313 -0.37 23.70 -26.23
N ASP A 314 0.89 23.49 -25.88
CA ASP A 314 1.47 22.16 -25.73
C ASP A 314 1.77 21.90 -24.25
N LEU A 315 1.27 20.79 -23.74
CA LEU A 315 1.55 20.30 -22.40
C LEU A 315 2.16 18.92 -22.45
N GLU A 316 3.32 18.75 -21.85
CA GLU A 316 3.83 17.42 -21.54
C GLU A 316 3.13 16.87 -20.29
N ALA A 317 2.86 15.57 -20.28
CA ALA A 317 2.24 14.88 -19.17
C ALA A 317 2.99 13.59 -18.82
N ASP A 318 3.14 13.34 -17.53
CA ASP A 318 3.50 12.04 -16.99
C ASP A 318 2.66 11.69 -15.75
N ASP A 319 2.94 10.56 -15.11
CA ASP A 319 2.18 10.11 -13.94
C ASP A 319 2.31 11.06 -12.73
N LEU A 320 3.27 11.98 -12.73
CA LEU A 320 3.56 12.91 -11.65
C LEU A 320 2.98 14.31 -11.89
N GLY A 321 2.72 14.70 -13.13
CA GLY A 321 2.30 16.07 -13.41
C GLY A 321 2.11 16.46 -14.87
N PHE A 322 1.82 17.75 -15.04
CA PHE A 322 1.76 18.45 -16.31
C PHE A 322 2.89 19.50 -16.37
N TYR A 323 3.49 19.69 -17.54
CA TYR A 323 4.66 20.53 -17.75
C TYR A 323 4.54 21.38 -19.02
N PRO A 324 5.11 22.60 -19.05
CA PRO A 324 5.89 23.22 -17.99
C PRO A 324 5.05 23.73 -16.81
N ALA A 325 3.75 23.90 -17.02
CA ALA A 325 2.82 24.34 -15.99
C ALA A 325 1.57 23.45 -15.98
N SER A 326 0.99 23.23 -14.82
CA SER A 326 -0.32 22.59 -14.67
C SER A 326 -1.48 23.56 -14.83
N GLN A 327 -1.20 24.86 -14.96
CA GLN A 327 -2.19 25.91 -15.17
C GLN A 327 -1.98 26.57 -16.54
N ILE A 328 -3.07 26.67 -17.30
CA ILE A 328 -3.14 27.37 -18.58
C ILE A 328 -4.02 28.61 -18.39
N THR A 329 -3.61 29.74 -18.94
CA THR A 329 -4.41 30.98 -18.93
C THR A 329 -4.81 31.35 -20.35
N ALA A 330 -6.07 31.71 -20.58
CA ALA A 330 -6.52 32.18 -21.88
C ALA A 330 -7.64 33.24 -21.78
N PRO A 331 -7.74 34.19 -22.74
CA PRO A 331 -8.80 35.20 -22.73
C PRO A 331 -10.18 34.59 -22.96
N LYS A 332 -11.21 35.17 -22.33
CA LYS A 332 -12.59 34.74 -22.53
C LYS A 332 -13.02 34.77 -24.00
N GLY A 333 -13.60 33.66 -24.46
CA GLY A 333 -14.15 33.50 -25.81
C GLY A 333 -13.10 33.11 -26.88
N SER A 334 -11.83 32.94 -26.49
CA SER A 334 -10.80 32.47 -27.41
C SER A 334 -10.94 30.98 -27.73
N LYS A 335 -10.54 30.58 -28.95
CA LYS A 335 -10.47 29.16 -29.35
C LYS A 335 -9.13 28.60 -28.91
N ILE A 336 -9.14 27.48 -28.19
CA ILE A 336 -7.95 26.82 -27.67
C ILE A 336 -7.77 25.49 -28.39
N LYS A 337 -6.54 25.21 -28.81
CA LYS A 337 -6.09 23.93 -29.32
C LYS A 337 -4.99 23.42 -28.40
N LEU A 338 -5.36 22.51 -27.50
CA LEU A 338 -4.49 22.00 -26.45
C LEU A 338 -3.99 20.61 -26.82
N THR A 339 -2.67 20.46 -26.96
CA THR A 339 -2.01 19.18 -27.26
C THR A 339 -1.35 18.62 -26.00
N PHE A 340 -1.73 17.41 -25.63
CA PHE A 340 -1.08 16.65 -24.56
C PHE A 340 -0.03 15.72 -25.16
N PHE A 341 1.24 15.90 -24.80
CA PHE A 341 2.34 15.01 -25.14
C PHE A 341 2.64 14.10 -23.95
N VAL A 342 2.28 12.83 -24.04
CA VAL A 342 2.56 11.87 -22.97
C VAL A 342 4.01 11.44 -23.08
N ARG A 343 4.79 11.66 -22.01
CA ARG A 343 6.22 11.32 -22.00
C ARG A 343 6.44 9.82 -22.20
N LYS A 344 7.59 9.47 -22.77
CA LYS A 344 8.01 8.06 -22.89
C LYS A 344 8.39 7.44 -21.55
N THR A 345 8.76 8.28 -20.58
CA THR A 345 9.24 7.88 -19.25
C THR A 345 8.30 8.41 -18.17
N ASN A 346 8.28 7.75 -17.01
CA ASN A 346 7.37 8.03 -15.89
C ASN A 346 5.87 7.96 -16.27
N VAL A 347 5.53 7.19 -17.30
CA VAL A 347 4.15 6.92 -17.70
C VAL A 347 3.94 5.42 -17.67
N TYR A 348 3.10 4.96 -16.75
CA TYR A 348 2.85 3.54 -16.53
C TYR A 348 1.41 3.18 -16.99
N TYR A 349 1.06 1.89 -16.96
CA TYR A 349 -0.33 1.42 -17.19
C TYR A 349 -0.93 1.75 -18.57
N GLY A 350 -0.10 1.71 -19.61
CA GLY A 350 -0.54 1.85 -21.00
C GLY A 350 -0.80 3.28 -21.47
N GLY A 351 -0.48 4.29 -20.64
CA GLY A 351 -0.57 5.70 -21.02
C GLY A 351 -1.40 6.53 -20.05
N LEU A 352 -1.83 7.69 -20.53
CA LEU A 352 -2.70 8.60 -19.78
C LEU A 352 -3.95 8.93 -20.57
N GLU A 353 -5.05 9.11 -19.85
CA GLU A 353 -6.28 9.69 -20.38
C GLU A 353 -6.57 11.01 -19.66
N MET A 354 -6.77 12.08 -20.42
CA MET A 354 -7.14 13.39 -19.90
C MET A 354 -8.65 13.54 -19.92
N ARG A 355 -9.20 13.96 -18.78
CA ARG A 355 -10.64 14.10 -18.56
C ARG A 355 -10.96 15.46 -17.95
N SER A 356 -12.01 16.10 -18.45
CA SER A 356 -12.65 17.27 -17.85
C SER A 356 -14.16 17.23 -18.14
N ASN A 357 -14.89 18.25 -17.68
CA ASN A 357 -16.27 18.49 -18.09
C ASN A 357 -16.39 18.99 -19.55
N VAL A 358 -15.28 19.42 -20.17
CA VAL A 358 -15.25 19.99 -21.52
C VAL A 358 -14.77 18.97 -22.57
N PHE A 359 -13.82 18.10 -22.21
CA PHE A 359 -13.21 17.15 -23.15
C PHE A 359 -12.84 15.82 -22.50
N LYS A 360 -12.62 14.82 -23.35
CA LYS A 360 -12.08 13.51 -22.99
C LYS A 360 -11.18 13.01 -24.13
N THR A 361 -9.91 12.73 -23.85
CA THR A 361 -8.93 12.41 -24.91
C THR A 361 -8.98 10.95 -25.38
N GLY A 362 -9.51 10.05 -24.54
CA GLY A 362 -9.18 8.63 -24.61
C GLY A 362 -7.72 8.36 -24.22
N THR A 363 -7.28 7.12 -24.34
CA THR A 363 -5.92 6.70 -24.00
C THR A 363 -4.89 7.31 -24.95
N ILE A 364 -3.86 7.95 -24.38
CA ILE A 364 -2.67 8.44 -25.08
C ILE A 364 -1.48 7.61 -24.58
N LYS A 365 -0.84 6.84 -25.45
CA LYS A 365 0.25 5.95 -25.05
C LYS A 365 1.54 6.73 -24.74
N PRO A 366 2.49 6.13 -24.00
CA PRO A 366 3.81 6.73 -23.79
C PRO A 366 4.50 7.11 -25.11
N GLY A 367 4.87 8.37 -25.25
CA GLY A 367 5.50 8.93 -26.45
C GLY A 367 4.54 9.37 -27.56
N GLU A 368 3.23 9.22 -27.37
CA GLU A 368 2.21 9.73 -28.27
C GLU A 368 1.64 11.07 -27.77
N SER A 369 0.90 11.76 -28.64
CA SER A 369 0.19 12.97 -28.29
C SER A 369 -1.25 12.96 -28.78
N LYS A 370 -2.07 13.81 -28.15
CA LYS A 370 -3.46 14.02 -28.56
C LYS A 370 -3.85 15.47 -28.37
N THR A 371 -4.52 16.02 -29.37
CA THR A 371 -5.03 17.39 -29.36
C THR A 371 -6.52 17.41 -29.10
N VAL A 372 -6.96 18.37 -28.26
CA VAL A 372 -8.37 18.70 -28.02
C VAL A 372 -8.59 20.18 -28.34
N GLU A 373 -9.77 20.49 -28.87
CA GLU A 373 -10.14 21.85 -29.24
C GLU A 373 -11.40 22.28 -28.47
N PHE A 374 -11.38 23.48 -27.90
CA PHE A 374 -12.52 24.04 -27.16
C PHE A 374 -12.50 25.58 -27.19
N THR A 375 -13.57 26.20 -26.69
CA THR A 375 -13.63 27.67 -26.52
C THR A 375 -13.53 28.01 -25.03
N ALA A 376 -12.64 28.93 -24.66
CA ALA A 376 -12.38 29.35 -23.29
C ALA A 376 -13.50 30.25 -22.75
N ASN A 377 -14.66 29.67 -22.43
CA ASN A 377 -15.81 30.42 -21.91
C ASN A 377 -15.78 30.60 -20.38
N GLU A 378 -15.33 29.56 -19.68
CA GLU A 378 -15.26 29.50 -18.21
C GLU A 378 -14.01 28.72 -17.78
N SER A 379 -13.51 29.02 -16.58
CA SER A 379 -12.38 28.29 -15.98
C SER A 379 -12.80 26.89 -15.55
N PHE A 380 -11.96 25.89 -15.76
CA PHE A 380 -12.26 24.50 -15.38
C PHE A 380 -11.01 23.67 -15.04
N GLU A 381 -11.21 22.62 -14.25
CA GLU A 381 -10.17 21.62 -13.93
C GLU A 381 -10.17 20.49 -14.95
N PHE A 382 -8.99 20.00 -15.30
CA PHE A 382 -8.79 18.74 -16.02
C PHE A 382 -7.85 17.82 -15.24
N THR A 383 -7.97 16.52 -15.47
CA THR A 383 -7.27 15.50 -14.70
C THR A 383 -6.72 14.39 -15.60
N SER A 384 -5.52 13.89 -15.29
CA SER A 384 -4.96 12.71 -15.94
C SER A 384 -5.30 11.45 -15.15
N TRP A 385 -5.57 10.37 -15.88
CA TRP A 385 -5.96 9.07 -15.32
C TRP A 385 -5.20 7.94 -16.01
N TRP A 386 -4.94 6.87 -15.29
CA TRP A 386 -4.58 5.61 -15.94
C TRP A 386 -5.80 5.02 -16.64
N PRO A 387 -5.69 4.69 -17.94
CA PRO A 387 -6.84 4.32 -18.77
C PRO A 387 -7.49 3.01 -18.32
N LEU A 388 -6.70 2.03 -17.88
CA LEU A 388 -7.18 0.69 -17.53
C LEU A 388 -7.74 0.60 -16.11
N SER A 389 -7.11 1.27 -15.15
CA SER A 389 -7.47 1.18 -13.72
C SER A 389 -8.34 2.35 -13.24
N SER A 390 -8.49 3.40 -14.05
CA SER A 390 -9.16 4.65 -13.67
C SER A 390 -8.64 5.20 -12.33
N VAL A 391 -7.33 5.12 -12.13
CA VAL A 391 -6.64 5.80 -11.03
C VAL A 391 -6.29 7.21 -11.47
N GLN A 392 -6.69 8.20 -10.69
CA GLN A 392 -6.35 9.60 -10.93
C GLN A 392 -4.86 9.83 -10.66
N LYS A 393 -4.22 10.64 -11.50
CA LYS A 393 -2.79 10.96 -11.44
C LYS A 393 -2.57 12.41 -11.03
N SER A 394 -2.77 13.32 -11.97
CA SER A 394 -2.46 14.73 -11.78
C SER A 394 -3.64 15.59 -12.16
N LYS A 395 -3.70 16.79 -11.58
CA LYS A 395 -4.71 17.80 -11.88
C LYS A 395 -4.04 18.98 -12.59
N GLY A 396 -4.77 19.58 -13.51
CA GLY A 396 -4.42 20.83 -14.16
C GLY A 396 -5.65 21.73 -14.25
N MET A 397 -5.43 23.00 -14.59
CA MET A 397 -6.47 24.01 -14.60
C MET A 397 -6.37 24.87 -15.84
N VAL A 398 -7.50 25.14 -16.48
CA VAL A 398 -7.64 26.20 -17.46
C VAL A 398 -8.31 27.37 -16.76
N VAL A 399 -7.63 28.53 -16.75
CA VAL A 399 -8.10 29.78 -16.18
C VAL A 399 -8.45 30.73 -17.32
N VAL A 400 -9.69 31.20 -17.29
CA VAL A 400 -10.22 32.16 -18.25
C VAL A 400 -10.17 33.56 -17.64
N GLU A 401 -9.47 34.47 -18.30
CA GLU A 401 -9.35 35.90 -17.94
C GLU A 401 -10.48 36.77 -18.52
#